data_AF-A0A1G8BNL8-F1
#
_entry.id   AF-A0A1G8BNL8-F1
#
_cell.length_a   1.000
_cell.length_b   1.000
_cell.length_c   1.000
_cell.angle_alpha   90.00
_cell.angle_beta   90.00
_cell.angle_gamma   90.00
#
_symmetry.space_group_name_H-M   'P 1'
#
loop_
_entity.id
_entity.type
_entity.pdbx_description
1 polymer ?
#
loop_
_entity_poly.entity_id
_entity_poly.type
_entity_poly.pdbx_seq_one_letter_code
_entity_poly.pdbx_strand_id
1 'polypeptide(L)'
;MEEKENIYPAFSYTLLRNDIIPELLGQEESDILYWSGKRVARKYPADSLEDIHSFFRHAGWGELKTAKEKRREVHFELTISPADDHLSINRHLEAGFLAEQIEHIKGKAAETYILEKRESITFEVHWDR
;
A
#
# COMPACT_ATOMS: atom_id res chain seq x y z
N MET A 1 -15.61 -22.31 -11.64
CA MET A 1 -15.64 -21.28 -12.71
C MET A 1 -14.20 -20.86 -12.87
N GLU A 2 -13.54 -21.18 -13.98
CA GLU A 2 -12.20 -20.65 -14.24
C GLU A 2 -12.34 -19.13 -14.36
N GLU A 3 -11.72 -18.39 -13.42
CA GLU A 3 -11.49 -16.98 -13.62
C GLU A 3 -10.57 -16.86 -14.84
N LYS A 4 -11.10 -16.31 -15.93
CA LYS A 4 -10.29 -15.96 -17.09
C LYS A 4 -9.28 -14.92 -16.64
N GLU A 5 -7.99 -15.22 -16.74
CA GLU A 5 -6.94 -14.21 -16.60
C GLU A 5 -7.24 -13.06 -17.57
N ASN A 6 -7.55 -11.90 -17.01
CA ASN A 6 -7.86 -10.72 -17.78
C ASN A 6 -6.52 -10.05 -18.12
N ILE A 7 -5.98 -10.35 -19.30
CA ILE A 7 -4.65 -9.89 -19.72
C ILE A 7 -4.75 -8.41 -20.11
N TYR A 8 -4.43 -7.53 -19.18
CA TYR A 8 -4.19 -6.12 -19.45
C TYR A 8 -2.69 -5.85 -19.58
N PRO A 9 -2.26 -4.99 -20.52
CA PRO A 9 -0.86 -4.57 -20.57
C PRO A 9 -0.44 -3.87 -19.27
N ALA A 10 0.75 -4.14 -18.74
CA ALA A 10 1.27 -3.46 -17.54
C ALA A 10 1.21 -1.92 -17.68
N PHE A 11 1.38 -1.42 -18.90
CA PHE A 11 1.26 0.01 -19.21
C PHE A 11 -0.11 0.61 -18.84
N SER A 12 -1.22 -0.13 -18.90
CA SER A 12 -2.53 0.43 -18.54
C SER A 12 -2.62 0.76 -17.06
N TYR A 13 -1.97 -0.04 -16.20
CA TYR A 13 -1.89 0.24 -14.78
C TYR A 13 -1.02 1.48 -14.53
N THR A 14 0.16 1.55 -15.16
CA THR A 14 1.06 2.71 -15.05
C THR A 14 0.37 3.99 -15.55
N LEU A 15 -0.32 3.95 -16.68
CA LEU A 15 -1.03 5.11 -17.24
C LEU A 15 -2.07 5.66 -16.27
N LEU A 16 -2.93 4.79 -15.72
CA LEU A 16 -3.93 5.22 -14.75
C LEU A 16 -3.29 5.73 -13.47
N ARG A 17 -2.28 5.00 -12.97
CA ARG A 17 -1.70 5.24 -11.66
C ARG A 17 -0.73 6.42 -11.60
N ASN A 18 0.09 6.61 -12.63
CA ASN A 18 1.19 7.56 -12.64
C ASN A 18 0.88 8.82 -13.44
N ASP A 19 0.00 8.74 -14.43
CA ASP A 19 -0.33 9.90 -15.27
C ASP A 19 -1.71 10.46 -14.87
N ILE A 20 -2.75 9.62 -14.92
CA ILE A 20 -4.13 10.09 -14.79
C ILE A 20 -4.49 10.46 -13.34
N ILE A 21 -4.16 9.63 -12.35
CA ILE A 21 -4.47 9.93 -10.94
C ILE A 21 -3.82 11.25 -10.47
N PRO A 22 -2.51 11.48 -10.67
CA PRO A 22 -1.90 12.74 -10.28
C PRO A 22 -2.52 13.95 -10.98
N GLU A 23 -2.85 13.83 -12.28
CA GLU A 23 -3.52 14.90 -13.05
C GLU A 23 -4.91 15.23 -12.48
N LEU A 24 -5.68 14.22 -12.05
CA LEU A 24 -7.03 14.41 -11.51
C LEU A 24 -7.03 14.99 -10.09
N LEU A 25 -6.07 14.60 -9.25
CA LEU A 25 -6.09 14.93 -7.82
C LEU A 25 -5.20 16.13 -7.46
N GLY A 26 -4.21 16.45 -8.29
CA GLY A 26 -3.34 17.60 -8.10
C GLY A 26 -2.68 17.64 -6.72
N GLN A 27 -2.82 18.76 -6.01
CA GLN A 27 -2.14 18.98 -4.74
C GLN A 27 -2.68 18.13 -3.57
N GLU A 28 -3.89 17.60 -3.69
CA GLU A 28 -4.54 16.79 -2.65
C GLU A 28 -4.33 15.28 -2.86
N GLU A 29 -3.54 14.89 -3.87
CA GLU A 29 -3.33 13.49 -4.26
C GLU A 29 -2.99 12.60 -3.06
N SER A 30 -1.97 12.96 -2.28
CA SER A 30 -1.52 12.17 -1.13
C SER A 30 -2.62 11.96 -0.08
N ASP A 31 -3.33 13.02 0.29
CA ASP A 31 -4.39 12.94 1.31
C ASP A 31 -5.57 12.11 0.81
N ILE A 32 -6.02 12.35 -0.42
CA ILE A 32 -7.12 11.61 -1.04
C ILE A 32 -6.76 10.14 -1.19
N LEU A 33 -5.54 9.82 -1.63
CA LEU A 33 -5.07 8.44 -1.74
C LEU A 33 -4.98 7.77 -0.36
N TYR A 34 -4.48 8.45 0.66
CA TYR A 34 -4.42 7.91 2.02
C TYR A 34 -5.82 7.53 2.54
N TRP A 35 -6.78 8.44 2.44
CA TRP A 35 -8.17 8.15 2.83
C TRP A 35 -8.80 7.05 1.97
N SER A 36 -8.50 7.02 0.68
CA SER A 36 -8.96 5.97 -0.23
C SER A 36 -8.40 4.60 0.17
N GLY A 37 -7.13 4.54 0.57
CA GLY A 37 -6.48 3.34 1.09
C GLY A 37 -7.18 2.78 2.31
N LYS A 38 -7.50 3.63 3.29
CA LYS A 38 -8.31 3.25 4.47
C LYS A 38 -9.67 2.68 4.04
N ARG A 39 -10.34 3.30 3.06
CA ARG A 39 -11.63 2.79 2.55
C ARG A 39 -11.50 1.44 1.84
N VAL A 40 -10.41 1.20 1.12
CA VAL A 40 -10.12 -0.10 0.49
C VAL A 40 -9.92 -1.16 1.57
N ALA A 41 -9.12 -0.88 2.59
CA ALA A 41 -8.88 -1.82 3.70
C ALA A 41 -10.18 -2.24 4.41
N ARG A 42 -11.10 -1.31 4.66
CA ARG A 42 -12.43 -1.63 5.23
C ARG A 42 -13.29 -2.52 4.35
N LYS A 43 -13.10 -2.49 3.02
CA LYS A 43 -13.82 -3.35 2.07
C LYS A 43 -13.19 -4.75 1.97
N TYR A 44 -11.89 -4.84 2.21
CA TYR A 44 -11.10 -6.06 2.10
C TYR A 44 -10.31 -6.28 3.40
N PRO A 45 -11.00 -6.55 4.53
CA PRO A 45 -10.33 -6.73 5.82
C PRO A 45 -9.41 -7.95 5.77
N ALA A 46 -8.22 -7.80 6.34
CA ALA A 46 -7.23 -8.85 6.50
C ALA A 46 -7.22 -9.31 7.97
N ASP A 47 -7.18 -10.62 8.20
CA ASP A 47 -7.16 -11.20 9.55
C ASP A 47 -5.71 -11.32 10.09
N SER A 48 -4.71 -11.27 9.22
CA SER A 48 -3.30 -11.45 9.56
C SER A 48 -2.35 -10.62 8.70
N LEU A 49 -1.09 -10.49 9.14
CA LEU A 49 -0.04 -9.85 8.33
C LEU A 49 0.23 -10.57 7.01
N GLU A 50 0.03 -11.89 6.97
CA GLU A 50 0.23 -12.67 5.75
C GLU A 50 -0.88 -12.44 4.71
N ASP A 51 -2.11 -12.17 5.18
CA ASP A 51 -3.21 -11.76 4.32
C ASP A 51 -2.94 -10.38 3.72
N ILE A 52 -2.34 -9.46 4.49
CA ILE A 52 -1.87 -8.16 3.98
C ILE A 52 -0.82 -8.36 2.88
N HIS A 53 0.20 -9.19 3.10
CA HIS A 53 1.22 -9.49 2.09
C HIS A 53 0.58 -10.06 0.81
N SER A 54 -0.37 -10.99 0.96
CA SER A 54 -1.07 -11.62 -0.15
C SER A 54 -1.95 -10.62 -0.92
N PHE A 55 -2.60 -9.68 -0.22
CA PHE A 55 -3.34 -8.60 -0.86
C PHE A 55 -2.44 -7.69 -1.69
N PHE A 56 -1.26 -7.30 -1.17
CA PHE A 56 -0.31 -6.46 -1.91
C PHE A 56 0.12 -7.08 -3.23
N ARG A 57 0.39 -8.40 -3.24
CA ARG A 57 0.68 -9.15 -4.46
C ARG A 57 -0.51 -9.16 -5.41
N HIS A 58 -1.69 -9.51 -4.90
CA HIS A 58 -2.91 -9.61 -5.71
C HIS A 58 -3.33 -8.26 -6.32
N ALA A 59 -3.16 -7.16 -5.58
CA ALA A 59 -3.48 -5.81 -6.02
C ALA A 59 -2.44 -5.21 -6.99
N GLY A 60 -1.31 -5.90 -7.25
CA GLY A 60 -0.23 -5.37 -8.07
C GLY A 60 0.48 -4.16 -7.43
N TRP A 61 0.52 -4.11 -6.09
CA TRP A 61 1.22 -3.05 -5.35
C TRP A 61 2.69 -3.38 -5.10
N GLY A 62 3.04 -4.66 -5.21
CA GLY A 62 4.41 -5.18 -5.15
C GLY A 62 4.59 -6.21 -4.03
N GLU A 63 5.84 -6.62 -3.83
CA GLU A 63 6.22 -7.59 -2.80
C GLU A 63 6.47 -6.90 -1.46
N LEU A 64 5.51 -7.02 -0.55
CA LEU A 64 5.58 -6.50 0.81
C LEU A 64 6.11 -7.56 1.77
N LYS A 65 7.02 -7.17 2.67
CA LYS A 65 7.54 -8.03 3.75
C LYS A 65 7.46 -7.33 5.09
N THR A 66 7.15 -8.07 6.15
CA THR A 66 7.30 -7.59 7.51
C THR A 66 8.78 -7.60 7.90
N ALA A 67 9.40 -6.43 7.99
CA ALA A 67 10.81 -6.29 8.33
C ALA A 67 11.04 -6.28 9.85
N LYS A 68 10.10 -5.71 10.61
CA LYS A 68 10.21 -5.60 12.06
C LYS A 68 8.84 -5.49 12.73
N GLU A 69 8.67 -6.19 13.84
CA GLU A 69 7.55 -5.99 14.75
C GLU A 69 8.08 -5.52 16.11
N LYS A 70 7.49 -4.46 16.64
CA LYS A 70 7.72 -4.00 18.01
C LYS A 70 6.39 -3.90 18.74
N ARG A 71 6.45 -3.49 20.01
CA ARG A 71 5.27 -3.42 20.89
C ARG A 71 4.13 -2.55 20.35
N ARG A 72 4.42 -1.50 19.58
CA ARG A 72 3.44 -0.50 19.10
C ARG A 72 3.66 -0.06 17.65
N GLU A 73 4.47 -0.81 16.93
CA GLU A 73 4.75 -0.51 15.54
C GLU A 73 5.13 -1.77 14.79
N VAL A 74 4.82 -1.76 13.50
CA VAL A 74 5.24 -2.76 12.53
C VAL A 74 5.84 -2.01 11.34
N HIS A 75 6.98 -2.49 10.87
CA HIS A 75 7.68 -1.92 9.73
C HIS A 75 7.55 -2.91 8.59
N PHE A 76 6.90 -2.47 7.51
CA PHE A 76 6.85 -3.22 6.27
C PHE A 76 7.86 -2.66 5.28
N GLU A 77 8.51 -3.54 4.54
CA GLU A 77 9.41 -3.17 3.46
C GLU A 77 8.82 -3.63 2.13
N LEU A 78 8.65 -2.67 1.21
CA LEU A 78 8.28 -2.90 -0.17
C LEU A 78 9.55 -2.87 -1.02
N THR A 79 9.81 -3.98 -1.70
CA THR A 79 10.94 -4.07 -2.64
C THR A 79 10.60 -3.34 -3.92
N ILE A 80 11.46 -2.41 -4.37
CA ILE A 80 11.34 -1.76 -5.67
C ILE A 80 12.34 -2.39 -6.64
N SER A 81 11.88 -2.83 -7.82
CA SER A 81 12.81 -3.24 -8.87
C SER A 81 13.46 -1.99 -9.48
N PRO A 82 14.80 -1.94 -9.65
CA PRO A 82 15.48 -0.82 -10.30
C PRO A 82 15.06 -0.60 -11.77
N ALA A 83 14.46 -1.61 -12.40
CA ALA A 83 13.91 -1.52 -13.76
C ALA A 83 12.55 -0.83 -13.80
N ASP A 84 11.90 -0.68 -12.66
CA ASP A 84 10.61 -0.04 -12.57
C ASP A 84 10.80 1.45 -12.25
N ASP A 85 10.18 2.32 -13.05
CA ASP A 85 10.08 3.77 -12.80
C ASP A 85 9.13 4.08 -11.61
N HIS A 86 9.10 3.19 -10.61
CA HIS A 86 8.16 3.12 -9.51
C HIS A 86 8.52 3.98 -8.31
N LEU A 87 9.71 4.61 -8.32
CA LEU A 87 10.13 5.58 -7.31
C LEU A 87 9.30 6.88 -7.36
N SER A 88 8.66 7.19 -8.49
CA SER A 88 7.78 8.36 -8.66
C SER A 88 6.34 8.13 -8.22
N ILE A 89 5.98 6.89 -7.86
CA ILE A 89 4.60 6.53 -7.54
C ILE A 89 4.24 6.98 -6.13
N ASN A 90 3.17 7.75 -6.02
CA ASN A 90 2.57 8.08 -4.74
C ASN A 90 2.08 6.83 -4.00
N ARG A 91 2.65 6.56 -2.82
CA ARG A 91 2.37 5.37 -1.99
C ARG A 91 1.41 5.62 -0.83
N HIS A 92 0.74 6.76 -0.82
CA HIS A 92 -0.21 7.07 0.25
C HIS A 92 -1.43 6.14 0.21
N LEU A 93 -1.80 5.60 -0.96
CA LEU A 93 -2.85 4.58 -1.07
C LEU A 93 -2.50 3.33 -0.23
N GLU A 94 -1.30 2.78 -0.44
CA GLU A 94 -0.80 1.63 0.30
C GLU A 94 -0.62 1.96 1.79
N ALA A 95 -0.10 3.14 2.13
CA ALA A 95 0.06 3.58 3.51
C ALA A 95 -1.28 3.67 4.25
N GLY A 96 -2.31 4.24 3.61
CA GLY A 96 -3.66 4.32 4.17
C GLY A 96 -4.28 2.94 4.35
N PHE A 97 -4.08 2.04 3.38
CA PHE A 97 -4.51 0.64 3.50
C PHE A 97 -3.85 -0.04 4.71
N LEU A 98 -2.53 0.05 4.84
CA LEU A 98 -1.79 -0.57 5.95
C LEU A 98 -2.21 -0.01 7.31
N ALA A 99 -2.38 1.30 7.44
CA ALA A 99 -2.86 1.93 8.67
C ALA A 99 -4.19 1.31 9.13
N GLU A 100 -5.17 1.24 8.24
CA GLU A 100 -6.49 0.70 8.59
C GLU A 100 -6.47 -0.82 8.85
N GLN A 101 -5.68 -1.60 8.11
CA GLN A 101 -5.55 -3.04 8.38
C GLN A 101 -4.95 -3.30 9.76
N ILE A 102 -3.91 -2.55 10.13
CA ILE A 102 -3.32 -2.67 11.47
C ILE A 102 -4.27 -2.17 12.55
N GLU A 103 -5.02 -1.10 12.28
CA GLU A 103 -6.08 -0.64 13.19
C GLU A 103 -7.12 -1.72 13.43
N HIS A 104 -7.55 -2.40 12.37
CA HIS A 104 -8.48 -3.52 12.44
C HIS A 104 -7.92 -4.69 13.26
N ILE A 105 -6.71 -5.15 12.96
CA ILE A 105 -6.08 -6.29 13.62
C ILE A 105 -5.77 -6.01 15.10
N LYS A 106 -5.35 -4.78 15.43
CA LYS A 106 -4.96 -4.40 16.80
C LYS A 106 -6.12 -3.84 17.63
N GLY A 107 -7.20 -3.41 17.00
CA GLY A 107 -8.33 -2.74 17.66
C GLY A 107 -7.95 -1.37 18.24
N LYS A 108 -6.97 -0.69 17.65
CA LYS A 108 -6.38 0.56 18.13
C LYS A 108 -6.10 1.47 16.94
N ALA A 109 -6.39 2.76 17.08
CA ALA A 109 -6.12 3.74 16.03
C ALA A 109 -4.66 3.64 15.56
N ALA A 110 -4.48 3.63 14.24
CA ALA A 110 -3.17 3.47 13.64
C ALA A 110 -2.91 4.46 12.48
N GLU A 111 -1.64 4.79 12.31
CA GLU A 111 -1.13 5.71 11.28
C GLU A 111 0.11 5.11 10.63
N THR A 112 0.41 5.56 9.41
CA THR A 112 1.54 5.06 8.63
C THR A 112 2.42 6.19 8.15
N TYR A 113 3.72 6.06 8.38
CA TYR A 113 4.75 6.95 7.83
C TYR A 113 5.51 6.22 6.72
N ILE A 114 5.80 6.94 5.64
CA ILE A 114 6.52 6.42 4.47
C ILE A 114 7.97 6.91 4.53
N LEU A 115 8.91 5.97 4.51
CA LEU A 115 10.34 6.25 4.42
C LEU A 115 10.88 5.69 3.12
N GLU A 116 11.26 6.59 2.22
CA GLU A 116 11.78 6.21 0.89
C GLU A 116 13.32 6.14 0.91
N LYS A 117 13.85 5.04 0.37
CA LYS A 117 15.28 4.85 0.08
C LYS A 117 15.43 4.52 -1.40
N ARG A 118 16.67 4.58 -1.90
CA ARG A 118 16.97 4.38 -3.34
C ARG A 118 16.41 3.07 -3.92
N GLU A 119 16.31 2.01 -3.13
CA GLU A 119 15.93 0.66 -3.61
C GLU A 119 14.77 0.04 -2.81
N SER A 120 14.25 0.74 -1.80
CA SER A 120 13.14 0.23 -0.99
C SER A 120 12.31 1.34 -0.37
N ILE A 121 11.04 1.02 -0.12
CA ILE A 121 10.14 1.86 0.66
C ILE A 121 9.82 1.12 1.95
N THR A 122 9.96 1.82 3.07
CA THR A 122 9.53 1.31 4.36
C THR A 122 8.26 2.02 4.80
N PHE A 123 7.23 1.26 5.14
CA PHE A 123 6.02 1.74 5.79
C PHE A 123 6.13 1.46 7.28
N GLU A 124 6.24 2.51 8.09
CA GLU A 124 6.23 2.40 9.54
C GLU A 124 4.81 2.65 10.04
N VAL A 125 4.14 1.58 10.49
CA VAL A 125 2.76 1.67 10.99
C VAL A 125 2.80 1.68 12.51
N HIS A 126 2.31 2.75 13.12
CA HIS A 126 2.25 2.94 14.57
C HIS A 126 0.81 2.91 15.03
N TRP A 127 0.56 2.33 16.20
CA TRP A 127 -0.77 2.33 16.81
C TRP A 127 -0.75 2.76 18.27
N ASP A 128 -1.92 3.25 18.70
CA ASP A 128 -2.14 3.78 20.03
C ASP A 128 -2.01 2.75 21.16
N ARG A 129 -1.92 3.26 22.39
CA ARG A 129 -1.84 2.46 23.61
C ARG A 129 -3.12 1.66 23.90
#